data_AF-A0A944JWU7-F1
#
_entry.id   AF-A0A944JWU7-F1
#
_cell.length_a   1.000
_cell.length_b   1.000
_cell.length_c   1.000
_cell.angle_alpha   90.00
_cell.angle_beta   90.00
_cell.angle_gamma   90.00
#
_symmetry.space_group_name_H-M   'P 1'
#
loop_
_entity.id
_entity.type
_entity.pdbx_description
1 polymer ?
#
loop_
_entity_poly.entity_id
_entity_poly.type
_entity_poly.pdbx_seq_one_letter_code
_entity_poly.pdbx_strand_id
1 'polypeptide(L)'
;MMFNQSAVRIRAGTRPDRGGNSIPDWSSGAASSLTVTGLNIQPASQTESVDEQRTAAVTGYKVQSAPGTAPDIRAADRIQWGGLLYEVDGEVGVWPQLFSDTPHHIDFLMVRATG
;
A
#
# COMPACT_ATOMS: atom_id res chain seq x y z
N MET A 1 0.85 22.33 -2.67
CA MET A 1 0.39 21.73 -1.40
C MET A 1 0.92 20.30 -1.35
N MET A 2 1.48 19.85 -0.22
CA MET A 2 2.22 18.57 -0.14
C MET A 2 1.34 17.32 -0.28
N PHE A 3 0.09 17.35 0.20
CA PHE A 3 -0.82 16.21 0.25
C PHE A 3 -1.97 16.34 -0.76
N ASN A 4 -1.65 16.44 -2.05
CA ASN A 4 -2.63 16.70 -3.11
C ASN A 4 -2.85 15.51 -4.06
N GLN A 5 -2.25 14.35 -3.76
CA GLN A 5 -2.36 13.16 -4.59
C GLN A 5 -3.44 12.22 -4.05
N SER A 6 -3.89 11.32 -4.91
CA SER A 6 -4.84 10.26 -4.59
C SER A 6 -4.41 8.96 -5.24
N ALA A 7 -4.75 7.84 -4.62
CA ALA A 7 -4.60 6.49 -5.16
C ALA A 7 -5.90 5.69 -4.93
N VAL A 8 -6.04 4.56 -5.61
CA VAL A 8 -7.16 3.63 -5.35
C VAL A 8 -6.63 2.43 -4.59
N ARG A 9 -7.11 2.24 -3.37
CA ARG A 9 -6.90 1.01 -2.61
C ARG A 9 -7.78 -0.08 -3.17
N ILE A 10 -7.20 -1.24 -3.43
CA ILE A 10 -7.88 -2.48 -3.80
C ILE A 10 -7.66 -3.47 -2.66
N ARG A 11 -8.74 -3.96 -2.06
CA ARG A 11 -8.70 -4.98 -1.01
C ARG A 11 -9.37 -6.24 -1.49
N ALA A 12 -8.65 -7.36 -1.41
CA ALA A 12 -9.21 -8.66 -1.75
C ALA A 12 -10.40 -9.01 -0.85
N GLY A 13 -11.36 -9.71 -1.43
CA GLY A 13 -12.27 -10.53 -0.65
C GLY A 13 -11.58 -11.81 -0.18
N THR A 14 -12.37 -12.81 0.21
CA THR A 14 -11.86 -14.12 0.61
C THR A 14 -12.65 -15.22 -0.07
N ARG A 15 -11.97 -16.30 -0.47
CA ARG A 15 -12.59 -17.53 -0.96
C ARG A 15 -11.91 -18.76 -0.35
N PRO A 16 -12.60 -19.91 -0.26
CA PRO A 16 -11.96 -21.15 0.15
C PRO A 16 -11.01 -21.68 -0.94
N ASP A 17 -9.87 -22.22 -0.54
CA ASP A 17 -9.04 -23.07 -1.38
C ASP A 17 -9.57 -24.53 -1.42
N ARG A 18 -8.88 -25.43 -2.13
CA ARG A 18 -9.27 -26.85 -2.22
C ARG A 18 -9.25 -27.57 -0.87
N GLY A 19 -8.43 -27.11 0.07
CA GLY A 19 -8.32 -27.65 1.42
C GLY A 19 -9.29 -27.03 2.43
N GLY A 20 -10.07 -26.03 2.02
CA GLY A 20 -11.00 -25.30 2.90
C GLY A 20 -10.38 -24.11 3.64
N ASN A 21 -9.12 -23.74 3.36
CA ASN A 21 -8.50 -22.54 3.95
C ASN A 21 -9.02 -21.29 3.26
N SER A 22 -9.18 -20.19 4.03
CA SER A 22 -9.51 -18.88 3.47
C SER A 22 -8.28 -18.26 2.80
N ILE A 23 -8.38 -17.98 1.50
CA ILE A 23 -7.35 -17.30 0.71
C ILE A 23 -7.88 -15.99 0.11
N PRO A 24 -7.00 -15.02 -0.19
CA PRO A 24 -7.42 -13.79 -0.87
C PRO A 24 -8.12 -14.07 -2.21
N ASP A 25 -9.23 -13.38 -2.44
CA ASP A 25 -9.95 -13.40 -3.71
C ASP A 25 -9.86 -12.01 -4.37
N TRP A 26 -9.06 -11.96 -5.44
CA TRP A 26 -8.84 -10.76 -6.25
C TRP A 26 -9.79 -10.65 -7.45
N SER A 27 -10.77 -11.55 -7.58
CA SER A 27 -11.77 -11.45 -8.64
C SER A 27 -12.60 -10.17 -8.51
N SER A 28 -13.06 -9.63 -9.64
CA SER A 28 -13.76 -8.34 -9.69
C SER A 28 -15.05 -8.29 -8.85
N GLY A 29 -15.69 -9.43 -8.59
CA GLY A 29 -16.88 -9.52 -7.74
C GLY A 29 -16.59 -9.61 -6.25
N ALA A 30 -15.35 -9.95 -5.87
CA ALA A 30 -14.95 -10.12 -4.47
C ALA A 30 -14.10 -8.96 -3.95
N ALA A 31 -13.24 -8.39 -4.81
CA ALA A 31 -12.38 -7.28 -4.44
C ALA A 31 -13.16 -5.96 -4.31
N SER A 32 -12.77 -5.13 -3.34
CA SER A 32 -13.34 -3.80 -3.12
C SER A 32 -12.33 -2.69 -3.42
N SER A 33 -12.81 -1.61 -4.04
CA SER A 33 -12.00 -0.44 -4.37
C SER A 33 -12.41 0.78 -3.54
N LEU A 34 -11.44 1.56 -3.06
CA LEU A 34 -11.67 2.82 -2.36
C LEU A 34 -10.67 3.87 -2.85
N THR A 35 -11.18 5.02 -3.30
CA THR A 35 -10.33 6.18 -3.56
C THR A 35 -9.84 6.77 -2.25
N VAL A 36 -8.52 6.87 -2.11
CA VAL A 36 -7.84 7.48 -0.97
C VAL A 36 -7.21 8.78 -1.43
N THR A 37 -7.61 9.89 -0.80
CA THR A 37 -7.15 11.24 -1.12
C THR A 37 -6.27 11.80 -0.02
N GLY A 38 -5.59 12.93 -0.28
CA GLY A 38 -4.77 13.60 0.74
C GLY A 38 -3.45 12.89 0.98
N LEU A 39 -2.86 12.35 -0.10
CA LEU A 39 -1.60 11.62 -0.05
C LEU A 39 -0.43 12.48 -0.55
N ASN A 40 0.75 12.20 0.00
CA ASN A 40 2.04 12.57 -0.56
C ASN A 40 2.75 11.27 -0.98
N ILE A 41 3.02 11.12 -2.27
CA ILE A 41 3.59 9.93 -2.90
C ILE A 41 4.91 10.33 -3.55
N GLN A 42 6.00 9.78 -3.03
CA GLN A 42 7.37 10.15 -3.42
C GLN A 42 8.13 8.91 -3.89
N PRO A 43 8.96 9.01 -4.94
CA PRO A 43 9.85 7.92 -5.31
C PRO A 43 10.68 7.48 -4.11
N ALA A 44 10.72 6.17 -3.86
CA ALA A 44 11.63 5.56 -2.91
C ALA A 44 12.64 4.74 -3.71
N SER A 45 13.92 5.07 -3.57
CA SER A 45 14.98 4.19 -4.07
C SER A 45 15.00 2.94 -3.21
N GLN A 46 14.60 1.81 -3.78
CA GLN A 46 14.74 0.51 -3.15
C GLN A 46 15.71 -0.35 -3.97
N THR A 47 16.64 -0.95 -3.25
CA THR A 47 17.67 -1.82 -3.82
C THR A 47 17.32 -3.23 -3.37
N GLU A 48 16.87 -4.08 -4.30
CA GLU A 48 16.66 -5.50 -4.02
C GLU A 48 17.87 -6.29 -4.51
N SER A 49 18.48 -7.06 -3.62
CA SER A 49 19.46 -8.08 -4.02
C SER A 49 18.69 -9.31 -4.53
N VAL A 50 18.78 -9.58 -5.83
CA VAL A 50 18.09 -10.70 -6.47
C VAL A 50 18.95 -11.97 -6.43
N ASP A 51 20.28 -11.83 -6.49
CA ASP A 51 21.30 -12.85 -6.19
C ASP A 51 22.69 -12.19 -5.94
N GLU A 52 23.75 -12.97 -5.67
CA GLU A 52 25.12 -12.47 -5.41
C GLU A 52 25.71 -11.63 -6.57
N GLN A 53 25.18 -11.76 -7.79
CA GLN A 53 25.66 -11.06 -8.99
C GLN A 53 24.64 -10.07 -9.58
N ARG A 54 23.42 -9.97 -9.05
CA ARG A 54 22.35 -9.12 -9.58
C ARG A 54 21.63 -8.34 -8.50
N THR A 55 21.76 -7.03 -8.59
CA THR A 55 20.94 -6.06 -7.88
C THR A 55 19.86 -5.56 -8.82
N ALA A 56 18.58 -5.75 -8.47
CA ALA A 56 17.48 -5.08 -9.15
C ALA A 56 17.15 -3.79 -8.39
N ALA A 57 17.17 -2.67 -9.09
CA ALA A 57 16.57 -1.46 -8.58
C ALA A 57 15.05 -1.56 -8.79
N VAL A 58 14.30 -1.76 -7.71
CA VAL A 58 12.84 -1.64 -7.76
C VAL A 58 12.50 -0.20 -7.43
N THR A 59 11.87 0.49 -8.37
CA THR A 59 11.30 1.82 -8.07
C THR A 59 10.02 1.60 -7.27
N GLY A 60 10.16 1.63 -5.94
CA GLY A 60 9.06 1.74 -5.02
C GLY A 60 8.67 3.20 -4.79
N TYR A 61 7.61 3.42 -4.03
CA TYR A 61 7.20 4.74 -3.56
C TYR A 61 7.00 4.72 -2.06
N LYS A 62 7.42 5.80 -1.40
CA LYS A 62 7.01 6.10 -0.04
C LYS A 62 5.73 6.93 -0.10
N VAL A 63 4.73 6.52 0.68
CA VAL A 63 3.44 7.19 0.76
C VAL A 63 3.21 7.67 2.18
N GLN A 64 2.69 8.89 2.31
CA GLN A 64 2.30 9.49 3.58
C GLN A 64 0.89 10.09 3.46
N SER A 65 0.04 9.89 4.46
CA SER A 65 -1.26 10.59 4.54
C SER A 65 -1.12 11.99 5.14
N ALA A 66 -2.10 12.85 4.88
CA ALA A 66 -2.14 14.19 5.46
C ALA A 66 -2.20 14.14 7.01
N PRO A 67 -1.62 15.14 7.71
CA PRO A 67 -1.76 15.30 9.14
C PRO A 67 -3.21 15.21 9.63
N GLY A 68 -3.43 14.53 10.75
CA GLY A 68 -4.75 14.28 11.35
C GLY A 68 -5.60 13.24 10.62
N THR A 69 -5.03 12.49 9.67
CA THR A 69 -5.77 11.47 8.91
C THR A 69 -5.13 10.09 9.04
N ALA A 70 -5.97 9.05 9.03
CA ALA A 70 -5.55 7.66 8.97
C ALA A 70 -6.44 6.90 7.98
N PRO A 71 -6.19 7.04 6.66
CA PRO A 71 -6.95 6.32 5.66
C PRO A 71 -6.81 4.79 5.85
N ASP A 72 -7.88 4.05 5.55
CA ASP A 72 -7.94 2.60 5.73
C ASP A 72 -7.09 1.87 4.67
N ILE A 73 -5.80 1.68 5.00
CA ILE A 73 -4.79 0.92 4.25
C ILE A 73 -4.25 -0.21 5.14
N ARG A 74 -4.02 -1.38 4.55
CA ARG A 74 -3.46 -2.57 5.20
C ARG A 74 -2.30 -3.11 4.37
N ALA A 75 -1.42 -3.86 5.02
CA ALA A 75 -0.29 -4.55 4.38
C ALA A 75 -0.73 -5.49 3.23
N ALA A 76 -1.91 -6.11 3.33
CA ALA A 76 -2.42 -6.99 2.28
C ALA A 76 -3.14 -6.28 1.12
N ASP A 77 -3.25 -4.94 1.17
CA ASP A 77 -3.91 -4.20 0.11
C ASP A 77 -3.01 -4.03 -1.11
N ARG A 78 -3.65 -3.91 -2.27
CA ARG A 78 -3.01 -3.43 -3.50
C ARG A 78 -3.38 -1.97 -3.73
N ILE A 79 -2.48 -1.20 -4.33
CA ILE A 79 -2.65 0.23 -4.57
C ILE A 79 -2.52 0.49 -6.05
N GLN A 80 -3.57 1.03 -6.67
CA GLN A 80 -3.53 1.50 -8.04
C GLN A 80 -3.19 2.99 -8.06
N TRP A 81 -2.10 3.33 -8.73
CA TRP A 81 -1.61 4.69 -8.83
C TRP A 81 -0.81 4.89 -10.12
N GLY A 82 -0.92 6.05 -10.77
CA GLY A 82 -0.18 6.33 -12.01
C GLY A 82 -0.42 5.33 -13.14
N GLY A 83 -1.59 4.69 -13.20
CA GLY A 83 -1.93 3.65 -14.18
C GLY A 83 -1.29 2.28 -13.91
N LEU A 84 -0.58 2.12 -12.80
CA LEU A 84 0.10 0.90 -12.38
C LEU A 84 -0.51 0.33 -11.10
N LEU A 85 -0.22 -0.94 -10.86
CA LEU A 85 -0.62 -1.66 -9.64
C LEU A 85 0.61 -1.91 -8.77
N TYR A 86 0.45 -1.63 -7.48
CA TYR A 86 1.45 -1.80 -6.45
C TYR A 86 0.91 -2.68 -5.32
N GLU A 87 1.80 -3.29 -4.56
CA GLU A 87 1.50 -3.93 -3.29
C GLU A 87 2.06 -3.07 -2.16
N VAL A 88 1.40 -3.08 -1.01
CA VAL A 88 1.99 -2.49 0.20
C VAL A 88 3.17 -3.37 0.61
N ASP A 89 4.33 -2.77 0.74
CA ASP A 89 5.57 -3.44 1.11
C ASP A 89 5.80 -3.29 2.62
N GLY A 90 5.80 -4.43 3.32
CA GLY A 90 5.89 -4.48 4.77
C GLY A 90 4.61 -4.00 5.47
N GLU A 91 4.81 -3.26 6.57
CA GLU A 91 3.72 -2.79 7.43
C GLU A 91 3.32 -1.35 7.12
N VAL A 92 2.08 -1.01 7.48
CA VAL A 92 1.62 0.39 7.50
C VAL A 92 2.03 0.99 8.84
N GLY A 93 2.97 1.92 8.80
CA GLY A 93 3.40 2.67 9.97
C GLY A 93 2.34 3.69 10.37
N VAL A 94 2.04 3.75 11.66
CA VAL A 94 1.15 4.77 12.24
C VAL A 94 2.00 5.74 13.05
N TRP A 95 2.08 6.99 12.58
CA TRP A 95 2.75 8.05 13.33
C TRP A 95 1.77 8.64 14.34
N PRO A 96 2.07 8.57 15.65
CA PRO A 96 1.16 9.08 16.68
C PRO A 96 1.20 10.60 16.72
N GLN A 97 0.06 11.22 17.05
CA GLN A 97 0.03 12.60 17.50
C GLN A 97 0.61 12.65 18.91
N LEU A 98 1.59 13.54 19.14
CA LEU A 98 2.15 13.70 20.48
C LEU A 98 1.06 14.08 21.48
N PHE A 99 1.07 13.42 22.64
CA PHE A 99 0.16 13.68 23.76
C PHE A 99 -1.33 13.39 23.49
N SER A 100 -1.67 12.58 22.49
CA SER A 100 -3.03 12.07 22.29
C SER A 100 -3.03 10.66 21.70
N ASP A 101 -4.13 9.92 21.84
CA ASP A 101 -4.30 8.60 21.23
C ASP A 101 -4.73 8.64 19.75
N THR A 102 -4.63 9.81 19.11
CA THR A 102 -5.00 9.97 17.70
C THR A 102 -3.78 9.81 16.78
N PRO A 103 -3.94 9.21 15.59
CA PRO A 103 -2.87 9.16 14.60
C PRO A 103 -2.63 10.55 14.00
N HIS A 104 -1.37 10.95 13.91
CA HIS A 104 -0.96 12.14 13.17
C HIS A 104 -0.96 11.86 11.67
N HIS A 105 -0.40 10.74 11.21
CA HIS A 105 -0.56 10.25 9.83
C HIS A 105 -0.22 8.75 9.77
N ILE A 106 -0.42 8.13 8.62
CA ILE A 106 0.18 6.84 8.30
C ILE A 106 1.26 7.00 7.24
N ASP A 107 2.25 6.11 7.27
CA ASP A 107 3.20 5.92 6.18
C ASP A 107 3.29 4.45 5.76
N PHE A 108 3.61 4.23 4.49
CA PHE A 108 3.86 2.89 3.97
C PHE A 108 4.74 2.97 2.73
N LEU A 109 5.38 1.85 2.41
CA LEU A 109 6.06 1.65 1.14
C LEU A 109 5.13 0.91 0.19
N MET A 110 5.26 1.19 -1.10
CA MET A 110 4.62 0.38 -2.12
C MET A 110 5.61 0.02 -3.22
N VAL A 111 5.58 -1.24 -3.64
CA VAL A 111 6.44 -1.81 -4.70
C VAL A 111 5.57 -2.34 -5.83
N ARG A 112 6.13 -2.42 -7.03
CA ARG A 112 5.33 -2.80 -8.20
C ARG A 112 4.86 -4.24 -8.07
N ALA A 113 3.56 -4.47 -8.22
CA ALA A 113 3.00 -5.80 -8.24
C ALA A 113 3.52 -6.56 -9.49
N THR A 114 4.06 -7.76 -9.30
CA THR A 114 4.59 -8.60 -10.38
C THR A 114 3.67 -9.77 -10.77
N GLY A 115 2.55 -9.96 -10.05
CA GLY A 115 1.48 -10.94 -10.34
C GLY A 115 0.35 -10.88 -9.33
#